data_AF-A0A450VCB5-F1
#
_entry.id   AF-A0A450VCB5-F1
#
_cell.length_a   1.000
_cell.length_b   1.000
_cell.length_c   1.000
_cell.angle_alpha   90.00
_cell.angle_beta   90.00
_cell.angle_gamma   90.00
#
_symmetry.space_group_name_H-M   'P 1'
#
loop_
_entity.id
_entity.type
_entity.pdbx_description
1 polymer ?
#
loop_
_entity_poly.entity_id
_entity_poly.type
_entity_poly.pdbx_seq_one_letter_code
_entity_poly.pdbx_strand_id
1 'polypeptide(L)'
;KYFNTAGPVIPEDHYNIPALSRWDMDEIRQLIREKRYFVLHAPRQTGKTSCLLALMERLDAEGDYTALYVNLEPAQAARGNVEAGMHTIVGGIVQNARRYLGEQRLREWVDE
;
A
#
# COMPACT_ATOMS: atom_id res chain seq x y z
N LYS A 1 15.70 21.37 11.54
CA LYS A 1 14.36 20.83 11.19
C LYS A 1 13.28 21.63 11.91
N TYR A 2 12.07 21.72 11.34
CA TYR A 2 10.91 22.39 11.94
C TYR A 2 9.64 21.54 11.79
N PHE A 3 8.60 21.80 12.59
CA PHE A 3 7.33 21.09 12.46
C PHE A 3 6.53 21.66 11.29
N ASN A 4 6.21 20.82 10.31
CA ASN A 4 5.30 21.20 9.23
C ASN A 4 3.86 20.90 9.64
N THR A 5 3.01 21.91 9.54
CA THR A 5 1.56 21.82 9.80
C THR A 5 0.73 21.95 8.53
N ALA A 6 1.35 22.20 7.37
CA ALA A 6 0.69 22.38 6.08
C ALA A 6 1.35 21.55 4.96
N GLY A 7 0.59 20.62 4.38
CA GLY A 7 1.02 19.90 3.17
C GLY A 7 2.02 18.76 3.40
N PRO A 8 2.77 18.36 2.35
CA PRO A 8 3.68 17.22 2.38
C PRO A 8 4.87 17.41 3.33
N VAL A 9 5.31 16.30 3.94
CA VAL A 9 6.47 16.28 4.85
C VAL A 9 7.73 15.99 4.04
N ILE A 10 8.71 16.89 4.11
CA ILE A 10 10.04 16.77 3.51
C ILE A 10 11.00 16.28 4.62
N PRO A 11 11.51 15.04 4.58
CA PRO A 11 12.31 14.48 5.68
C PRO A 11 13.55 15.30 6.08
N GLU A 12 14.15 16.00 5.13
CA GLU A 12 15.35 16.82 5.32
C GLU A 12 15.05 18.07 6.14
N ASP A 13 13.90 18.70 5.87
CA ASP A 13 13.50 19.99 6.43
C ASP A 13 12.60 19.86 7.66
N HIS A 14 11.76 18.83 7.68
CA HIS A 14 10.67 18.67 8.64
C HIS A 14 10.99 17.62 9.70
N TYR A 15 10.53 17.85 10.93
CA TYR A 15 10.51 16.80 11.95
C TYR A 15 9.55 15.70 11.53
N ASN A 16 10.07 14.48 11.34
CA ASN A 16 9.29 13.31 10.97
C ASN A 16 9.84 12.05 11.66
N ILE A 17 8.93 11.10 11.89
CA ILE A 17 9.30 9.75 12.31
C ILE A 17 9.36 8.88 11.05
N PRO A 18 10.46 8.16 10.78
CA PRO A 18 10.56 7.25 9.65
C PRO A 18 9.36 6.30 9.59
N ALA A 19 8.81 6.05 8.39
CA ALA A 19 7.56 5.30 8.26
C ALA A 19 7.65 3.88 8.86
N LEU A 20 8.75 3.18 8.59
CA LEU A 20 8.98 1.81 9.08
C LEU A 20 9.30 1.72 10.57
N SER A 21 9.63 2.83 11.24
CA SER A 21 9.87 2.81 12.70
C SER A 21 8.61 3.08 13.51
N ARG A 22 7.45 3.25 12.87
CA ARG A 22 6.16 3.54 13.55
C ARG A 22 5.43 2.29 14.04
N TRP A 23 5.93 1.11 13.69
CA TRP A 23 5.37 -0.20 14.01
C TRP A 23 6.48 -1.23 14.24
N ASP A 24 6.12 -2.38 14.78
CA ASP A 24 7.05 -3.48 15.00
C ASP A 24 7.30 -4.22 13.67
N MET A 25 8.42 -3.93 13.04
CA MET A 25 8.80 -4.55 11.77
C MET A 25 9.11 -6.04 11.89
N ASP A 26 9.53 -6.51 13.07
CA ASP A 26 9.86 -7.92 13.27
C ASP A 26 8.57 -8.74 13.42
N GLU A 27 7.57 -8.20 14.11
CA GLU A 27 6.21 -8.77 14.15
C GLU A 27 5.59 -8.85 12.75
N ILE A 28 5.64 -7.75 11.97
CA ILE A 28 5.09 -7.73 10.61
C ILE A 28 5.78 -8.77 9.71
N ARG A 29 7.12 -8.88 9.79
CA ARG A 29 7.86 -9.92 9.04
C ARG A 29 7.46 -11.33 9.45
N GLN A 30 7.26 -11.56 10.74
CA GLN A 30 6.81 -12.86 11.22
C GLN A 30 5.44 -13.21 10.64
N LEU A 31 4.48 -12.27 10.67
CA LEU A 31 3.15 -12.46 10.09
C LEU A 31 3.20 -12.77 8.59
N ILE A 32 4.06 -12.08 7.84
CA ILE A 32 4.28 -12.33 6.40
C ILE A 32 4.86 -13.72 6.17
N ARG A 33 5.90 -14.11 6.92
CA ARG A 33 6.53 -15.45 6.81
C ARG A 33 5.54 -16.57 7.12
N GLU A 34 4.66 -16.35 8.08
CA GLU A 34 3.59 -17.28 8.45
C GLU A 34 2.36 -17.22 7.52
N LYS A 35 2.40 -16.38 6.47
CA LYS A 35 1.33 -16.21 5.46
C LYS A 35 -0.01 -15.81 6.10
N ARG A 36 0.03 -15.00 7.15
CA ARG A 36 -1.16 -14.53 7.85
C ARG A 36 -1.69 -13.23 7.28
N TYR A 37 -3.01 -13.09 7.26
CA TYR A 37 -3.65 -11.79 7.13
C TYR A 37 -3.54 -11.03 8.45
N PHE A 38 -3.28 -9.73 8.38
CA PHE A 38 -3.26 -8.86 9.54
C PHE A 38 -3.92 -7.51 9.25
N VAL A 39 -4.46 -6.90 10.29
CA VAL A 39 -5.15 -5.60 10.22
C VAL A 39 -4.33 -4.56 10.95
N LEU A 40 -3.97 -3.49 10.25
CA LEU A 40 -3.30 -2.34 10.88
C LEU A 40 -4.33 -1.43 11.55
N HIS A 41 -4.52 -1.62 12.86
CA HIS A 41 -5.34 -0.73 13.67
C HIS A 41 -4.56 0.55 14.04
N ALA A 42 -4.94 1.69 13.45
CA ALA A 42 -4.44 3.00 13.89
C ALA A 42 -5.49 4.10 13.68
N PRO A 43 -5.48 5.18 14.49
CA PRO A 43 -6.38 6.33 14.31
C PRO A 43 -6.32 6.97 12.92
N ARG A 44 -7.30 7.82 12.59
CA ARG A 44 -7.29 8.58 11.32
C ARG A 44 -6.02 9.44 11.23
N GLN A 45 -5.49 9.58 10.01
CA GLN A 45 -4.35 10.46 9.69
C GLN A 45 -3.02 10.14 10.38
N THR A 46 -2.82 8.92 10.89
CA THR A 46 -1.55 8.48 11.50
C THR A 46 -0.49 8.00 10.50
N GLY A 47 -0.76 8.12 9.19
CA GLY A 47 0.17 7.71 8.14
C GLY A 47 0.17 6.22 7.81
N LYS A 48 -0.92 5.48 8.08
CA LYS A 48 -1.08 4.06 7.72
C LYS A 48 -0.68 3.77 6.27
N THR A 49 -1.21 4.54 5.32
CA THR A 49 -0.88 4.39 3.90
C THR A 49 0.61 4.64 3.63
N SER A 50 1.20 5.64 4.25
CA SER A 50 2.64 5.92 4.13
C SER A 50 3.49 4.76 4.67
N CYS A 51 3.08 4.13 5.78
CA CYS A 51 3.75 2.94 6.32
C CYS A 51 3.63 1.74 5.38
N LEU A 52 2.44 1.47 4.83
CA LEU A 52 2.23 0.38 3.87
C LEU A 52 3.04 0.54 2.59
N LEU A 53 3.15 1.76 2.07
CA LEU A 53 3.99 2.05 0.90
C LEU A 53 5.47 1.82 1.20
N ALA A 54 5.95 2.28 2.37
CA ALA A 54 7.32 2.03 2.79
C ALA A 54 7.60 0.53 3.04
N LEU A 55 6.60 -0.22 3.50
CA LEU A 55 6.71 -1.68 3.65
C LEU A 55 6.83 -2.36 2.30
N MET A 56 5.99 -1.99 1.33
CA MET A 56 6.06 -2.50 -0.03
C MET A 56 7.46 -2.27 -0.62
N GLU A 57 7.96 -1.03 -0.59
CA GLU A 57 9.30 -0.68 -1.07
C GLU A 57 10.40 -1.50 -0.37
N ARG A 58 10.29 -1.68 0.96
CA ARG A 58 11.26 -2.47 1.72
C ARG A 58 11.26 -3.93 1.32
N LEU A 59 10.08 -4.56 1.17
CA LEU A 59 9.94 -5.96 0.80
C LEU A 59 10.45 -6.22 -0.61
N ASP A 60 10.09 -5.35 -1.56
CA ASP A 60 10.57 -5.44 -2.95
C ASP A 60 12.11 -5.31 -3.02
N ALA A 61 12.70 -4.43 -2.20
CA ALA A 61 14.14 -4.28 -2.10
C ALA A 61 14.86 -5.47 -1.42
N GLU A 62 14.16 -6.26 -0.59
CA GLU A 62 14.71 -7.50 0.00
C GLU A 62 14.81 -8.62 -1.04
N GLY A 63 13.97 -8.60 -2.08
CA GLY A 63 13.98 -9.56 -3.19
C GLY A 63 13.33 -10.92 -2.90
N ASP A 64 13.02 -11.22 -1.64
CA ASP A 64 12.31 -12.43 -1.22
C ASP A 64 10.80 -12.39 -1.55
N TYR A 65 10.27 -11.18 -1.76
CA TYR A 65 8.85 -10.95 -2.00
C TYR A 65 8.64 -9.99 -3.16
N THR A 66 7.50 -10.13 -3.82
CA THR A 66 6.93 -9.10 -4.68
C THR A 66 5.69 -8.56 -3.98
N ALA A 67 5.77 -7.33 -3.49
CA ALA A 67 4.71 -6.68 -2.75
C ALA A 67 3.97 -5.70 -3.65
N LEU A 68 2.66 -5.55 -3.44
CA LEU A 68 1.85 -4.59 -4.17
C LEU A 68 0.85 -3.92 -3.25
N TYR A 69 0.93 -2.59 -3.16
CA TYR A 69 -0.10 -1.79 -2.53
C TYR A 69 -1.26 -1.54 -3.49
N VAL A 70 -2.49 -1.74 -3.00
CA VAL A 70 -3.71 -1.48 -3.76
C VAL A 70 -4.73 -0.77 -2.87
N ASN A 71 -5.32 0.32 -3.36
CA ASN A 71 -6.46 0.97 -2.72
C ASN A 71 -7.76 0.41 -3.28
N LEU A 72 -8.58 -0.20 -2.41
CA LEU A 72 -9.86 -0.81 -2.77
C LEU A 72 -11.07 0.10 -2.49
N GLU A 73 -10.87 1.27 -1.89
CA GLU A 73 -11.93 2.25 -1.59
C GLU A 73 -12.79 2.62 -2.82
N PRO A 74 -12.25 2.79 -4.03
CA PRO A 74 -13.07 3.13 -5.20
C PRO A 74 -14.16 2.09 -5.52
N ALA A 75 -13.94 0.81 -5.21
CA ALA A 75 -14.91 -0.25 -5.47
C ALA A 75 -16.21 -0.10 -4.66
N GLN A 76 -16.18 0.67 -3.56
CA GLN A 76 -17.38 0.96 -2.75
C GLN A 76 -18.45 1.72 -3.54
N ALA A 77 -18.06 2.46 -4.59
CA ALA A 77 -18.99 3.21 -5.45
C ALA A 77 -19.96 2.30 -6.22
N ALA A 78 -19.65 1.01 -6.37
CA ALA A 78 -20.50 0.04 -7.06
C ALA A 78 -21.81 -0.31 -6.30
N ARG A 79 -21.96 0.10 -5.03
CA ARG A 79 -23.19 -0.01 -4.22
C ARG A 79 -23.90 -1.37 -4.29
N GLY A 80 -23.13 -2.45 -4.22
CA GLY A 80 -23.66 -3.83 -4.25
C GLY A 80 -23.67 -4.50 -5.63
N ASN A 81 -23.36 -3.77 -6.71
CA ASN A 81 -23.02 -4.39 -7.98
C ASN A 81 -21.64 -5.05 -7.86
N VAL A 82 -21.65 -6.37 -7.66
CA VAL A 82 -20.43 -7.17 -7.45
C VAL A 82 -19.53 -7.14 -8.68
N GLU A 83 -20.09 -7.26 -9.88
CA GLU A 83 -19.34 -7.26 -11.15
C GLU A 83 -18.58 -5.95 -11.34
N ALA A 84 -19.28 -4.80 -11.22
CA ALA A 84 -18.65 -3.49 -11.33
C ALA A 84 -17.61 -3.24 -10.22
N GLY A 85 -17.86 -3.74 -9.01
CA GLY A 85 -16.91 -3.68 -7.90
C GLY A 85 -15.65 -4.48 -8.20
N MET A 86 -15.79 -5.71 -8.68
CA MET A 86 -14.68 -6.58 -9.04
C MET A 86 -13.86 -6.00 -10.20
N HIS A 87 -14.50 -5.46 -11.23
CA HIS A 87 -13.81 -4.79 -12.33
C HIS A 87 -12.97 -3.60 -11.81
N THR A 88 -13.50 -2.83 -10.85
CA THR A 88 -12.76 -1.73 -10.22
C THR A 88 -11.55 -2.22 -9.42
N ILE A 89 -11.70 -3.32 -8.67
CA ILE A 89 -10.61 -3.94 -7.89
C ILE A 89 -9.51 -4.44 -8.83
N VAL A 90 -9.86 -5.23 -9.85
CA VAL A 90 -8.91 -5.78 -10.83
C VAL A 90 -8.19 -4.65 -11.56
N GLY A 91 -8.92 -3.64 -12.05
CA GLY A 91 -8.32 -2.46 -12.67
C GLY A 91 -7.33 -1.74 -11.75
N GLY A 92 -7.64 -1.61 -10.45
CA GLY A 92 -6.74 -1.04 -9.45
C GLY A 92 -5.47 -1.86 -9.22
N ILE A 93 -5.59 -3.20 -9.18
CA ILE A 93 -4.45 -4.12 -9.09
C ILE A 93 -3.55 -3.95 -10.31
N VAL A 94 -4.11 -4.04 -11.52
CA VAL A 94 -3.35 -3.98 -12.77
C VAL A 94 -2.65 -2.63 -12.94
N GLN A 95 -3.35 -1.53 -12.65
CA GLN A 95 -2.75 -0.20 -12.70
C GLN A 95 -1.57 -0.06 -11.75
N ASN A 96 -1.71 -0.51 -10.50
CA ASN A 96 -0.63 -0.43 -9.52
C ASN A 96 0.51 -1.40 -9.82
N ALA A 97 0.23 -2.61 -10.29
CA ALA A 97 1.25 -3.58 -10.70
C ALA A 97 2.10 -3.01 -11.84
N ARG A 98 1.46 -2.36 -12.83
CA ARG A 98 2.16 -1.63 -13.88
C ARG A 98 3.03 -0.50 -13.33
N ARG A 99 2.51 0.26 -12.36
CA ARG A 99 3.17 1.45 -11.81
C ARG A 99 4.39 1.11 -10.94
N TYR A 100 4.25 0.13 -10.05
CA TYR A 100 5.25 -0.17 -9.03
C TYR A 100 6.15 -1.34 -9.41
N LEU A 101 5.62 -2.34 -10.12
CA LEU A 101 6.35 -3.56 -10.49
C LEU A 101 6.76 -3.59 -11.96
N GLY A 102 6.32 -2.62 -12.77
CA GLY A 102 6.55 -2.61 -14.21
C GLY A 102 5.82 -3.71 -14.98
N GLU A 103 4.89 -4.43 -14.33
CA GLU A 103 4.23 -5.59 -14.89
C GLU A 103 3.21 -5.19 -15.97
N GLN A 104 3.42 -5.68 -17.20
CA GLN A 104 2.58 -5.36 -18.36
C GLN A 104 1.65 -6.50 -18.77
N ARG A 105 1.97 -7.74 -18.38
CA ARG A 105 1.22 -8.93 -18.80
C ARG A 105 -0.21 -8.95 -18.26
N LEU A 106 -0.44 -8.26 -17.14
CA LEU A 106 -1.73 -8.21 -16.47
C LEU A 106 -2.74 -7.26 -17.14
N ARG A 107 -2.34 -6.48 -18.16
CA ARG A 107 -3.26 -5.55 -18.85
C ARG A 107 -4.46 -6.28 -19.45
N GLU A 108 -4.22 -7.46 -19.99
CA GLU A 108 -5.24 -8.29 -20.62
C GLU A 108 -6.38 -8.67 -19.66
N TRP A 109 -6.15 -8.63 -18.34
CA TRP A 109 -7.17 -8.95 -17.33
C TRP A 109 -8.21 -7.86 -17.12
N VAL A 110 -8.01 -6.67 -17.69
CA VAL A 110 -8.96 -5.54 -17.63
C VAL A 110 -9.74 -5.40 -18.94
N ASP A 111 -9.28 -6.05 -20.01
CA ASP A 111 -9.85 -5.92 -21.35
C ASP A 111 -10.93 -7.00 -21.66
N GLU A 112 -11.30 -7.83 -20.68
CA GLU A 112 -12.43 -8.79 -20.71
C GLU A 112 -13.58 -8.34 -19.79
#